data_AF-A0A7S2RXK2-F1
#
_entry.id   AF-A0A7S2RXK2-F1
#
_cell.length_a   1.000
_cell.length_b   1.000
_cell.length_c   1.000
_cell.angle_alpha   90.00
_cell.angle_beta   90.00
_cell.angle_gamma   90.00
#
_symmetry.space_group_name_H-M   'P 1'
#
loop_
_entity.id
_entity.type
_entity.pdbx_description
1 polymer ?
#
loop_
_entity_poly.entity_id
_entity_poly.type
_entity_poly.pdbx_seq_one_letter_code
_entity_poly.pdbx_strand_id
1 'polypeptide(L)'
;VKVLASLELIDEGETDHKIIAIRTDDPDAYRISDMASLEYTKPGIVAKLVDWLKRYKTSDGKPENSLAQETPTTKQEAIEIIMECNERWKRLVKHQVAAPAGFYLPRS
;
A
#
# COMPACT_ATOMS: atom_id res chain seq x y z
N VAL A 1 12.08 -1.26 7.00
CA VAL A 1 10.95 -0.34 7.27
C VAL A 1 10.00 -0.96 8.29
N LYS A 2 9.22 -0.16 9.01
CA LYS A 2 8.14 -0.58 9.90
C LYS A 2 6.81 -0.21 9.27
N VAL A 3 5.94 -1.21 9.06
CA VAL A 3 4.58 -1.03 8.54
C VAL A 3 3.70 -0.38 9.59
N LEU A 4 2.89 0.58 9.16
CA LEU A 4 1.95 1.34 9.99
C LEU A 4 0.50 1.08 9.60
N ALA A 5 0.20 1.02 8.30
CA ALA A 5 -1.15 0.83 7.75
C ALA A 5 -1.10 0.57 6.24
N SER A 6 -2.27 0.43 5.62
CA SER A 6 -2.50 0.48 4.18
C SER A 6 -3.63 1.47 3.85
N LEU A 7 -3.58 2.06 2.66
CA LEU A 7 -4.71 2.70 1.99
C LEU A 7 -5.06 1.90 0.74
N GLU A 8 -6.34 1.64 0.49
CA GLU A 8 -6.78 0.87 -0.67
C GLU A 8 -7.23 1.83 -1.78
N LEU A 9 -6.33 2.03 -2.76
CA LEU A 9 -6.61 2.81 -3.96
C LEU A 9 -7.35 1.93 -4.96
N ILE A 10 -8.41 2.46 -5.54
CA ILE A 10 -9.07 1.88 -6.71
C ILE A 10 -8.52 2.60 -7.92
N ASP A 11 -7.62 1.93 -8.63
CA ASP A 11 -6.90 2.48 -9.77
C ASP A 11 -7.41 1.82 -11.05
N GLU A 12 -8.14 2.57 -11.88
CA GLU A 12 -8.69 2.08 -13.15
C GLU A 12 -9.51 0.77 -13.02
N GLY A 13 -10.14 0.55 -11.86
CA GLY A 13 -10.94 -0.64 -11.56
C GLY A 13 -10.17 -1.78 -10.89
N GLU A 14 -8.89 -1.59 -10.60
CA GLU A 14 -8.02 -2.55 -9.91
C GLU A 14 -7.75 -2.15 -8.46
N THR A 15 -7.58 -3.14 -7.59
CA THR A 15 -7.18 -2.94 -6.19
C THR A 15 -5.67 -2.66 -6.12
N ASP A 16 -5.30 -1.49 -5.61
CA ASP A 16 -3.91 -1.04 -5.50
C ASP A 16 -3.61 -0.56 -4.06
N HIS A 17 -3.23 -1.51 -3.20
CA HIS A 17 -2.89 -1.21 -1.81
C HIS A 17 -1.59 -0.39 -1.71
N LYS A 18 -1.70 0.78 -1.06
CA LYS A 18 -0.58 1.66 -0.71
C LYS A 18 -0.20 1.44 0.75
N ILE A 19 0.88 0.68 0.97
CA ILE A 19 1.42 0.44 2.31
C ILE A 19 2.08 1.71 2.85
N ILE A 20 1.65 2.14 4.03
CA ILE A 20 2.25 3.22 4.80
C ILE A 20 3.30 2.62 5.73
N ALA A 21 4.55 3.07 5.58
CA ALA A 21 5.66 2.58 6.39
C ALA A 21 6.66 3.69 6.69
N ILE A 22 7.34 3.56 7.83
CA ILE A 22 8.46 4.43 8.22
C ILE A 22 9.77 3.65 8.13
N ARG A 23 10.86 4.31 7.74
CA ARG A 23 12.19 3.71 7.80
C ARG A 23 12.56 3.42 9.26
N THR A 24 13.28 2.32 9.48
CA THR A 24 13.66 1.90 10.84
C THR A 24 14.77 2.76 11.43
N ASP A 25 15.54 3.44 10.58
CA ASP A 25 16.60 4.38 10.93
C ASP A 25 16.15 5.85 10.85
N ASP A 26 14.86 6.10 10.64
CA ASP A 26 14.31 7.46 10.71
C ASP A 26 14.41 7.99 12.16
N PRO A 27 14.84 9.25 12.37
CA PRO A 27 14.92 9.83 13.71
C PRO A 27 13.61 9.77 14.51
N ASP A 28 12.45 9.77 13.85
CA ASP A 28 11.14 9.67 14.50
C ASP A 28 10.61 8.23 14.59
N ALA A 29 11.35 7.23 14.07
CA ALA A 29 10.91 5.83 14.04
C ALA A 29 10.58 5.27 15.42
N TYR A 30 11.27 5.71 16.48
CA TYR A 30 11.00 5.26 17.84
C TYR A 30 9.71 5.86 18.44
N ARG A 31 9.22 6.97 17.89
CA ARG A 31 7.99 7.65 18.33
C ARG A 31 6.74 7.18 17.59
N ILE A 32 6.90 6.65 16.39
CA ILE A 32 5.80 6.32 15.47
C ILE A 32 5.61 4.80 15.39
N SER A 33 4.64 4.24 16.10
CA SER A 33 4.31 2.79 16.11
C SER A 33 3.10 2.41 15.26
N ASP A 34 2.23 3.38 14.99
CA ASP A 34 0.90 3.23 14.40
C ASP A 34 0.45 4.58 13.80
N MET A 35 -0.77 4.62 13.29
CA MET A 35 -1.33 5.82 12.64
C MET A 35 -1.62 6.96 13.63
N ALA A 36 -1.96 6.67 14.89
CA ALA A 36 -2.24 7.69 15.89
C ALA A 36 -0.95 8.41 16.31
N SER A 37 0.12 7.65 16.57
CA SER A 37 1.44 8.19 16.86
C SER A 37 2.08 8.90 15.66
N LEU A 38 1.79 8.45 14.43
CA LEU A 38 2.16 9.17 13.21
C LEU A 38 1.48 10.55 13.16
N GLU A 39 0.17 10.60 13.34
CA GLU A 39 -0.58 11.86 13.30
C GLU A 39 -0.17 12.81 14.44
N TYR A 40 0.13 12.28 15.64
CA TYR A 40 0.68 13.08 16.74
C TYR A 40 2.07 13.65 16.42
N THR A 41 2.96 12.84 15.85
CA THR A 41 4.35 13.24 15.56
C THR A 41 4.44 14.14 14.32
N LYS A 42 3.55 13.94 13.34
CA LYS A 42 3.49 14.65 12.06
C LYS A 42 2.04 15.07 11.75
N PRO A 43 1.48 16.07 12.45
CA PRO A 43 0.08 16.47 12.27
C PRO A 43 -0.28 16.82 10.82
N GLY A 44 -1.40 16.29 10.36
CA GLY A 44 -1.96 16.49 9.02
C GLY A 44 -1.29 15.67 7.92
N ILE A 45 -0.31 14.81 8.22
CA ILE A 45 0.38 14.02 7.20
C ILE A 45 -0.54 13.00 6.54
N VAL A 46 -1.46 12.40 7.31
CA VAL A 46 -2.39 11.37 6.81
C VAL A 46 -3.38 11.99 5.82
N ALA A 47 -3.94 13.16 6.16
CA ALA A 47 -4.84 13.89 5.28
C ALA A 47 -4.14 14.31 3.97
N LYS A 48 -2.89 14.79 4.05
CA LYS A 48 -2.10 15.12 2.86
C LYS A 48 -1.80 13.90 2.00
N LEU A 49 -1.54 12.74 2.60
CA LEU A 49 -1.31 11.49 1.87
C LEU A 49 -2.57 11.04 1.12
N VAL A 50 -3.74 11.11 1.77
CA VAL A 50 -5.04 10.80 1.14
C VAL A 50 -5.32 11.73 -0.04
N ASP A 51 -5.16 13.04 0.14
CA ASP A 51 -5.36 14.02 -0.94
C ASP A 51 -4.39 13.78 -2.11
N TRP A 52 -3.12 13.52 -1.81
CA TRP A 52 -2.12 13.22 -2.83
C TRP A 52 -2.47 11.95 -3.62
N LEU A 53 -2.88 10.86 -2.96
CA LEU A 53 -3.24 9.60 -3.61
C LEU A 53 -4.43 9.76 -4.57
N LYS A 54 -5.39 10.62 -4.24
CA LYS A 54 -6.52 10.94 -5.13
C LYS A 54 -6.08 11.75 -6.35
N ARG A 55 -5.14 12.69 -6.19
CA ARG A 55 -4.86 13.72 -7.19
C ARG A 55 -3.60 13.50 -8.03
N TYR A 56 -2.65 12.65 -7.62
CA TYR A 56 -1.31 12.66 -8.25
C TYR A 56 -1.31 12.42 -9.77
N LYS A 57 -2.26 11.64 -10.28
CA LYS A 57 -2.38 11.36 -11.74
C LYS A 57 -3.12 12.45 -12.53
N THR A 58 -3.72 13.43 -11.88
CA THR A 58 -4.45 14.51 -12.57
C THR A 58 -3.52 15.37 -13.42
N SER A 59 -2.25 15.49 -13.01
CA SER A 59 -1.21 16.18 -13.81
C SER A 59 -0.90 15.47 -15.14
N ASP A 60 -1.20 14.18 -15.24
CA ASP A 60 -1.06 13.39 -16.47
C ASP A 60 -2.35 13.38 -17.32
N GLY A 61 -3.36 14.18 -16.95
CA GLY A 61 -4.67 14.25 -17.62
C GLY A 61 -5.62 13.11 -17.28
N LYS A 62 -5.29 12.26 -16.29
CA LYS A 62 -6.18 11.20 -15.79
C LYS A 62 -7.22 11.76 -14.80
N PRO A 63 -8.39 11.12 -14.65
CA PRO A 63 -9.35 11.49 -13.61
C PRO A 63 -8.75 11.28 -12.20
N GLU A 64 -9.38 11.88 -11.18
CA GLU A 64 -9.03 11.62 -9.78
C GLU A 64 -9.23 10.14 -9.45
N ASN A 65 -8.30 9.55 -8.69
CA ASN A 65 -8.46 8.21 -8.16
C ASN A 65 -9.47 8.20 -7.00
N SER A 66 -10.08 7.05 -6.75
CA SER A 66 -10.89 6.82 -5.56
C SER A 66 -10.18 5.89 -4.58
N LEU A 67 -10.50 6.04 -3.30
CA LEU A 67 -10.10 5.09 -2.26
C LEU A 67 -11.33 4.29 -1.85
N ALA A 68 -11.17 2.99 -1.57
CA ALA A 68 -12.26 2.18 -0.99
C ALA A 68 -12.71 2.73 0.37
N GLN A 69 -11.75 3.30 1.12
CA GLN A 69 -11.95 4.03 2.37
C GLN A 69 -10.85 5.09 2.54
N GLU A 70 -11.21 6.25 3.08
CA GLU A 70 -10.25 7.34 3.34
C GLU A 70 -9.51 7.19 4.67
N THR A 71 -10.00 6.31 5.54
CA THR A 71 -9.33 5.94 6.78
C THR A 71 -8.32 4.83 6.50
N PRO A 72 -7.04 4.99 6.86
CA PRO A 72 -6.06 3.92 6.76
C PRO A 72 -6.43 2.71 7.62
N THR A 73 -6.05 1.51 7.17
CA THR A 73 -6.22 0.29 7.95
C THR A 73 -5.39 0.33 9.25
N THR A 74 -5.63 -0.63 10.13
CA THR A 74 -4.67 -0.94 11.20
C THR A 74 -3.37 -1.51 10.62
N LYS A 75 -2.32 -1.50 11.44
CA LYS A 75 -1.04 -2.16 11.15
C LYS A 75 -1.21 -3.66 10.88
N GLN A 76 -2.09 -4.32 11.63
CA GLN A 76 -2.27 -5.77 11.54
C GLN A 76 -2.92 -6.16 10.21
N GLU A 77 -3.99 -5.47 9.81
CA GLU A 77 -4.64 -5.66 8.50
C GLU A 77 -3.65 -5.41 7.34
N ALA A 78 -2.81 -4.38 7.45
CA ALA A 78 -1.79 -4.10 6.44
C ALA A 78 -0.75 -5.23 6.33
N ILE A 79 -0.35 -5.82 7.45
CA ILE A 79 0.55 -6.97 7.47
C ILE A 79 -0.12 -8.19 6.84
N GLU A 80 -1.41 -8.42 7.10
CA GLU A 80 -2.19 -9.50 6.48
C GLU A 80 -2.26 -9.37 4.96
N ILE A 81 -2.52 -8.17 4.44
CA ILE A 81 -2.46 -7.87 3.00
C ILE A 81 -1.08 -8.19 2.43
N ILE A 82 0.00 -7.79 3.11
CA ILE A 82 1.38 -8.09 2.68
C ILE A 82 1.63 -9.60 2.65
N MET A 83 1.19 -10.32 3.69
CA MET A 83 1.35 -11.78 3.78
C MET A 83 0.58 -12.48 2.65
N GLU A 84 -0.65 -12.06 2.38
CA GLU A 84 -1.45 -12.59 1.29
C GLU A 84 -0.77 -12.39 -0.08
N CYS A 85 -0.32 -11.17 -0.37
CA CYS A 85 0.44 -10.85 -1.57
C CYS A 85 1.73 -11.68 -1.68
N ASN A 86 2.42 -11.90 -0.56
CA ASN A 86 3.61 -12.76 -0.51
C ASN A 86 3.29 -14.23 -0.81
N GLU A 87 2.18 -14.76 -0.31
CA GLU A 87 1.75 -16.13 -0.62
C GLU A 87 1.33 -16.28 -2.08
N ARG A 88 0.61 -15.29 -2.64
CA ARG A 88 0.31 -15.23 -4.09
C ARG A 88 1.60 -15.22 -4.91
N TRP A 89 2.60 -14.43 -4.52
CA TRP A 89 3.92 -14.39 -5.16
C TRP A 89 4.67 -15.72 -5.05
N LYS A 90 4.71 -16.34 -3.86
CA LYS A 90 5.35 -17.66 -3.65
C LYS A 90 4.75 -18.73 -4.56
N ARG A 91 3.42 -18.74 -4.72
CA ARG A 91 2.75 -19.67 -5.64
C ARG A 91 3.10 -19.37 -7.10
N LEU A 92 3.16 -18.09 -7.48
CA LEU A 92 3.53 -17.66 -8.82
C LEU A 92 4.95 -18.14 -9.19
N VAL A 93 5.95 -17.89 -8.34
CA VAL A 93 7.35 -18.29 -8.61
C VAL A 93 7.57 -19.80 -8.56
N LYS A 94 6.74 -20.55 -7.82
CA LYS A 94 6.72 -22.02 -7.84
C LYS A 94 5.94 -22.60 -9.01
N HIS A 95 5.42 -21.76 -9.92
CA HIS A 95 4.57 -22.16 -11.04
C HIS A 95 3.31 -22.94 -10.61
N GLN A 96 2.76 -22.63 -9.43
CA GLN A 96 1.53 -23.22 -8.88
C GLN A 96 0.28 -22.38 -9.21
N VAL A 97 0.38 -21.51 -10.21
CA VAL A 97 -0.69 -20.66 -10.71
C VAL A 97 -0.77 -20.88 -12.21
N ALA A 98 -1.98 -21.13 -12.71
CA ALA A 98 -2.22 -21.24 -14.15
C ALA A 98 -1.94 -19.87 -14.79
N ALA A 99 -1.11 -19.86 -15.82
CA ALA A 99 -0.91 -18.66 -16.63
C ALA A 99 -1.91 -18.68 -17.80
N PRO A 100 -2.69 -17.60 -18.01
CA PRO A 100 -3.44 -17.43 -19.25
C PRO A 100 -2.49 -17.47 -20.45
N ALA A 101 -3.00 -17.87 -21.62
CA ALA A 101 -2.20 -17.94 -22.84
C ALA A 101 -1.50 -16.60 -23.11
N GLY A 102 -0.18 -16.64 -23.35
CA GLY A 102 0.64 -15.46 -23.63
C GLY A 102 1.37 -14.86 -22.42
N PHE A 103 1.06 -15.30 -21.19
CA PHE A 103 1.80 -14.90 -19.99
C PHE A 103 2.71 -16.03 -19.52
N TYR A 104 3.98 -15.75 -19.22
CA TYR A 104 4.89 -16.72 -18.61
C TYR A 104 5.90 -16.02 -17.69
N LEU A 105 6.25 -16.71 -16.59
CA LEU A 105 7.36 -16.30 -15.73
C LEU A 105 8.60 -17.10 -16.16
N PRO A 106 9.72 -16.47 -16.57
CA PRO A 106 10.94 -17.18 -16.93
C PRO A 106 11.45 -18.05 -15.76
N ARG A 107 11.94 -19.25 -16.06
CA ARG A 107 12.65 -20.06 -15.06
C ARG A 107 14.07 -19.50 -14.89
N SER A 108 14.44 -19.20 -13.64
CA SER A 108 15.80 -18.83 -13.25
C SER A 108 16.75 -20.02 -13.30
#